data_AF-A0A968SUW9-F1
#
_entry.id   AF-A0A968SUW9-F1
#
_cell.length_a   1.000
_cell.length_b   1.000
_cell.length_c   1.000
_cell.angle_alpha   90.00
_cell.angle_beta   90.00
_cell.angle_gamma   90.00
#
_symmetry.space_group_name_H-M   'P 1'
#
loop_
_entity.id
_entity.type
_entity.pdbx_description
1 polymer ?
#
loop_
_entity_poly.entity_id
_entity_poly.type
_entity_poly.pdbx_seq_one_letter_code
_entity_poly.pdbx_strand_id
1 'polypeptide(L)'
;MFDFNFDAPELGKFVYAGEPRLYQADCRSPGSFRIMGVEGSDAKTLPMKILAYHSFEDELFGYDYQKWLEVLFIDKDNIVSSILLKTQSLSNFANFWLTLTQQGTGLSTGITTARLKKVSSRKNGTDYSTVTFFDENGDPAFQPLGQKEVEELKEFVVSHAQALSSAFRFTPQPHTEALPEAEKGSKVRKLRA
;
A
#
# COMPACT_ATOMS: atom_id res chain seq x y z
N MET A 1 -20.98 -31.27 -14.04
CA MET A 1 -21.83 -30.37 -14.84
C MET A 1 -21.49 -28.97 -14.38
N PHE A 2 -20.86 -28.15 -15.22
CA PHE A 2 -20.53 -26.77 -14.86
C PHE A 2 -21.78 -25.92 -15.09
N ASP A 3 -22.24 -25.24 -14.05
CA ASP A 3 -23.40 -24.36 -14.14
C ASP A 3 -22.94 -23.00 -14.67
N PHE A 4 -23.39 -22.64 -15.87
CA PHE A 4 -23.07 -21.36 -16.50
C PHE A 4 -24.07 -20.31 -16.02
N ASN A 5 -23.92 -19.86 -14.78
CA ASN A 5 -24.66 -18.70 -14.35
C ASN A 5 -23.93 -17.43 -14.84
N PHE A 6 -24.54 -16.71 -15.78
CA PHE A 6 -24.05 -15.45 -16.32
C PHE A 6 -24.67 -14.23 -15.61
N ASP A 7 -25.48 -14.45 -14.58
CA ASP A 7 -26.01 -13.36 -13.77
C ASP A 7 -24.87 -12.65 -13.04
N ALA A 8 -25.00 -11.33 -12.93
CA ALA A 8 -24.08 -10.56 -12.11
C ALA A 8 -24.16 -11.09 -10.67
N PRO A 9 -23.02 -11.36 -10.00
CA PRO A 9 -23.05 -11.82 -8.62
C PRO A 9 -23.77 -10.79 -7.76
N GLU A 10 -24.59 -11.23 -6.81
CA GLU A 10 -25.16 -10.32 -5.82
C GLU A 10 -24.01 -9.71 -5.01
N LEU A 11 -23.73 -8.44 -5.29
CA LEU A 11 -22.67 -7.69 -4.62
C LEU A 11 -23.20 -7.20 -3.27
N GLY A 12 -22.59 -7.68 -2.19
CA GLY A 12 -22.80 -7.12 -0.86
C GLY A 12 -22.36 -5.65 -0.78
N LYS A 13 -22.57 -5.01 0.38
CA LYS A 13 -22.16 -3.60 0.60
C LYS A 13 -20.68 -3.38 0.25
N PHE A 14 -19.82 -4.33 0.59
CA PHE A 14 -18.40 -4.34 0.27
C PHE A 14 -18.11 -5.44 -0.75
N VAL A 15 -17.31 -5.12 -1.76
CA VAL A 15 -17.09 -5.99 -2.92
C VAL A 15 -15.63 -6.42 -3.02
N TYR A 16 -15.41 -7.73 -3.11
CA TYR A 16 -14.13 -8.33 -3.47
C TYR A 16 -14.29 -9.31 -4.61
N ALA A 17 -13.70 -9.00 -5.77
CA ALA A 17 -13.84 -9.78 -7.00
C ALA A 17 -12.70 -10.81 -7.19
N GLY A 18 -12.01 -11.20 -6.11
CA GLY A 18 -10.87 -12.12 -6.15
C GLY A 18 -9.50 -11.44 -6.25
N GLU A 19 -9.43 -10.23 -6.79
CA GLU A 19 -8.25 -9.37 -6.73
C GLU A 19 -8.61 -7.94 -6.29
N PRO A 20 -7.74 -7.25 -5.53
CA PRO A 20 -7.95 -5.84 -5.22
C PRO A 20 -7.84 -4.98 -6.47
N ARG A 21 -8.71 -3.97 -6.55
CA ARG A 21 -8.58 -2.85 -7.49
C ARG A 21 -7.27 -2.10 -7.21
N LEU A 22 -6.45 -1.95 -8.24
CA LEU A 22 -5.13 -1.34 -8.12
C LEU A 22 -5.19 0.18 -8.26
N TYR A 23 -4.74 0.88 -7.22
CA TYR A 23 -4.45 2.30 -7.26
C TYR A 23 -2.96 2.56 -7.46
N GLN A 24 -2.64 3.58 -8.25
CA GLN A 24 -1.32 4.16 -8.39
C GLN A 24 -1.37 5.63 -7.99
N ALA A 25 -0.38 6.06 -7.21
CA ALA A 25 -0.10 7.48 -7.02
C ALA A 25 0.87 7.95 -8.13
N ASP A 26 0.37 8.73 -9.08
CA ASP A 26 1.21 9.52 -9.98
C ASP A 26 1.76 10.70 -9.18
N CYS A 27 3.02 10.59 -8.80
CA CYS A 27 3.72 11.60 -8.01
C CYS A 27 4.33 12.73 -8.86
N ARG A 28 4.04 12.80 -10.17
CA ARG A 28 4.47 13.91 -11.03
C ARG A 28 3.59 15.14 -10.78
N SER A 29 4.18 16.27 -10.41
CA SER A 29 3.44 17.52 -10.14
C SER A 29 2.54 17.91 -11.33
N PRO A 30 1.20 18.08 -11.15
CA PRO A 30 0.48 18.34 -9.90
C PRO A 30 0.05 17.11 -9.05
N GLY A 31 0.30 15.89 -9.51
CA GLY A 31 0.04 14.63 -8.80
C GLY A 31 -1.42 14.17 -8.86
N SER A 32 -1.65 12.88 -9.04
CA SER A 32 -3.00 12.28 -8.99
C SER A 32 -2.96 10.83 -8.48
N PHE A 33 -4.06 10.37 -7.91
CA PHE A 33 -4.35 8.94 -7.75
C PHE A 33 -5.10 8.45 -8.97
N ARG A 34 -4.74 7.27 -9.49
CA ARG A 34 -5.38 6.66 -10.65
C ARG A 34 -5.65 5.19 -10.38
N ILE A 35 -6.72 4.68 -10.97
CA ILE A 35 -6.98 3.24 -11.02
C ILE A 35 -6.25 2.68 -12.23
N MET A 36 -5.43 1.64 -12.02
CA MET A 36 -4.67 1.01 -13.10
C MET A 36 -5.59 0.40 -14.15
N GLY A 37 -5.37 0.76 -15.42
CA GLY A 37 -6.16 0.28 -16.55
C GLY A 37 -7.50 1.00 -16.78
N VAL A 38 -7.82 2.04 -16.00
CA VAL A 38 -9.08 2.81 -16.14
C VAL A 38 -8.76 4.26 -16.49
N GLU A 39 -9.10 4.66 -17.72
CA GLU A 39 -8.95 6.04 -18.20
C GLU A 39 -9.88 7.02 -17.45
N GLY A 40 -9.39 8.23 -17.19
CA GLY A 40 -10.17 9.29 -16.52
C GLY A 40 -10.44 9.07 -15.03
N SER A 41 -9.74 8.13 -14.39
CA SER A 41 -9.87 7.82 -12.96
C SER A 41 -9.05 8.73 -12.04
N ASP A 42 -8.52 9.84 -12.57
CA ASP A 42 -7.70 10.81 -11.84
C ASP A 42 -8.44 11.45 -10.65
N ALA A 43 -7.92 11.22 -9.45
CA ALA A 43 -8.42 11.83 -8.22
C ALA A 43 -7.29 12.57 -7.48
N LYS A 44 -7.62 13.70 -6.83
CA LYS A 44 -6.65 14.45 -6.00
C LYS A 44 -6.49 13.86 -4.60
N THR A 45 -7.54 13.22 -4.11
CA THR A 45 -7.62 12.60 -2.79
C THR A 45 -8.13 11.19 -2.92
N LEU A 46 -7.76 10.35 -1.97
CA LEU A 46 -8.16 8.95 -1.92
C LEU A 46 -8.69 8.66 -0.51
N PRO A 47 -10.03 8.66 -0.32
CA PRO A 47 -10.63 8.19 0.92
C PRO A 47 -10.51 6.66 1.01
N MET A 48 -10.05 6.18 2.16
CA MET A 48 -9.66 4.79 2.39
C MET A 48 -10.22 4.32 3.73
N LYS A 49 -11.06 3.29 3.72
CA LYS A 49 -11.33 2.48 4.92
C LYS A 49 -10.26 1.40 4.98
N ILE A 50 -9.17 1.64 5.71
CA ILE A 50 -7.99 0.77 5.65
C ILE A 50 -8.29 -0.54 6.38
N LEU A 51 -8.10 -1.65 5.69
CA LEU A 51 -8.31 -3.00 6.22
C LEU A 51 -7.04 -3.56 6.84
N ALA A 52 -5.93 -3.45 6.11
CA ALA A 52 -4.64 -3.98 6.51
C ALA A 52 -3.52 -3.27 5.75
N TYR A 53 -2.29 -3.44 6.23
CA TYR A 53 -1.10 -3.01 5.52
C TYR A 53 0.01 -4.04 5.69
N HIS A 54 0.91 -4.09 4.72
CA HIS A 54 2.07 -4.98 4.71
C HIS A 54 3.30 -4.20 4.24
N SER A 55 4.36 -4.23 5.02
CA SER A 55 5.64 -3.63 4.63
C SER A 55 6.66 -4.73 4.36
N PHE A 56 7.37 -4.60 3.25
CA PHE A 56 8.37 -5.56 2.81
C PHE A 56 9.52 -4.82 2.10
N GLU A 57 10.59 -5.51 1.77
CA GLU A 57 11.72 -4.97 1.02
C GLU A 57 11.92 -5.82 -0.22
N ASP A 58 12.10 -5.17 -1.38
CA ASP A 58 12.28 -5.86 -2.66
C ASP A 58 12.77 -4.89 -3.75
N GLU A 59 13.21 -5.46 -4.88
CA GLU A 59 13.54 -4.77 -6.14
C GLU A 59 12.33 -4.79 -7.07
N LEU A 60 11.54 -3.72 -7.05
CA LEU A 60 10.33 -3.61 -7.89
C LEU A 60 10.46 -2.51 -8.93
N PHE A 61 9.88 -2.72 -10.12
CA PHE A 61 9.73 -1.72 -11.19
C PHE A 61 11.04 -1.04 -11.61
N GLY A 62 12.16 -1.77 -11.55
CA GLY A 62 13.49 -1.24 -11.87
C GLY A 62 14.06 -0.29 -10.83
N TYR A 63 13.51 -0.26 -9.61
CA TYR A 63 14.13 0.38 -8.46
C TYR A 63 15.02 -0.61 -7.71
N ASP A 64 16.15 -0.10 -7.21
CA ASP A 64 17.04 -0.83 -6.32
C ASP A 64 16.31 -1.32 -5.05
N TYR A 65 16.92 -2.29 -4.38
CA TYR A 65 16.41 -2.89 -3.16
C TYR A 65 16.06 -1.83 -2.11
N GLN A 66 14.76 -1.72 -1.81
CA GLN A 66 14.24 -0.72 -0.87
C GLN A 66 12.96 -1.20 -0.21
N LYS A 67 12.53 -0.46 0.82
CA LYS A 67 11.30 -0.72 1.55
C LYS A 67 10.06 -0.23 0.81
N TRP A 68 9.05 -1.08 0.78
CA TRP A 68 7.72 -0.86 0.21
C TRP A 68 6.64 -1.05 1.27
N LEU A 69 5.48 -0.45 1.02
CA LEU A 69 4.29 -0.57 1.84
C LEU A 69 3.09 -0.77 0.93
N GLU A 70 2.47 -1.94 1.00
CA GLU A 70 1.17 -2.19 0.38
C GLU A 70 0.07 -1.93 1.42
N VAL A 71 -0.91 -1.10 1.05
CA VAL A 71 -2.08 -0.80 1.89
C VAL A 71 -3.30 -1.40 1.22
N LEU A 72 -4.03 -2.25 1.94
CA LEU A 72 -5.30 -2.83 1.53
C LEU A 72 -6.45 -2.05 2.18
N PHE A 73 -7.41 -1.59 1.39
CA PHE A 73 -8.47 -0.72 1.87
C PHE A 73 -9.75 -0.89 1.06
N ILE A 74 -10.85 -0.34 1.56
CA ILE A 74 -12.09 -0.18 0.79
C ILE A 74 -12.17 1.26 0.29
N ASP A 75 -12.37 1.42 -1.02
CA ASP A 75 -12.49 2.72 -1.67
C ASP A 75 -13.89 3.33 -1.55
N LYS A 76 -14.11 4.48 -2.20
CA LYS A 76 -15.40 5.19 -2.21
C LYS A 76 -16.54 4.42 -2.87
N ASP A 77 -16.22 3.46 -3.75
CA ASP A 77 -17.20 2.63 -4.45
C ASP A 77 -17.46 1.32 -3.68
N ASN A 78 -16.96 1.23 -2.44
CA ASN A 78 -16.99 0.07 -1.56
C ASN A 78 -16.27 -1.17 -2.13
N ILE A 79 -15.26 -0.97 -2.97
CA ILE A 79 -14.48 -2.04 -3.57
C ILE A 79 -13.16 -2.20 -2.82
N VAL A 80 -12.80 -3.45 -2.51
CA VAL A 80 -11.49 -3.78 -1.96
C VAL A 80 -10.42 -3.42 -2.98
N SER A 81 -9.49 -2.59 -2.53
CA SER A 81 -8.50 -1.90 -3.32
C SER A 81 -7.14 -1.96 -2.65
N SER A 82 -6.07 -1.84 -3.42
CA SER A 82 -4.72 -1.72 -2.88
C SER A 82 -3.93 -0.60 -3.54
N ILE A 83 -3.00 -0.04 -2.77
CA ILE A 83 -2.03 0.95 -3.23
C ILE A 83 -0.64 0.59 -2.69
N LEU A 84 0.37 0.69 -3.55
CA LEU A 84 1.76 0.47 -3.18
C LEU A 84 2.49 1.81 -2.99
N LEU A 85 3.14 1.98 -1.85
CA LEU A 85 3.84 3.19 -1.44
C LEU A 85 5.31 2.90 -1.12
N LYS A 86 6.15 3.93 -1.23
CA LYS A 86 7.58 3.86 -0.89
C LYS A 86 8.11 5.17 -0.33
N THR A 87 9.38 5.15 0.08
CA THR A 87 10.17 6.33 0.48
C THR A 87 9.43 7.26 1.44
N GLN A 88 9.22 8.52 1.08
CA GLN A 88 8.61 9.53 1.94
C GLN A 88 7.13 9.23 2.22
N SER A 89 6.41 8.60 1.28
CA SER A 89 5.01 8.22 1.48
C SER A 89 4.88 7.11 2.54
N LEU A 90 5.82 6.17 2.56
CA LEU A 90 5.90 5.13 3.59
C LEU A 90 6.14 5.74 4.98
N SER A 91 7.12 6.65 5.10
CA SER A 91 7.39 7.32 6.38
C SER A 91 6.19 8.15 6.86
N ASN A 92 5.46 8.80 5.95
CA ASN A 92 4.22 9.52 6.30
C ASN A 92 3.16 8.56 6.86
N PHE A 93 2.95 7.40 6.24
CA PHE A 93 2.02 6.39 6.76
C PHE A 93 2.42 5.88 8.14
N ALA A 94 3.70 5.57 8.35
CA ALA A 94 4.19 5.07 9.64
C ALA A 94 3.95 6.09 10.77
N ASN A 95 4.22 7.37 10.51
CA ASN A 95 3.94 8.44 11.47
C ASN A 95 2.44 8.60 11.73
N PHE A 96 1.62 8.56 10.67
CA PHE A 96 0.16 8.61 10.80
C PHE A 96 -0.38 7.49 11.68
N TRP A 97 0.06 6.24 11.42
CA TRP A 97 -0.36 5.10 12.22
C TRP A 97 0.09 5.21 13.68
N LEU A 98 1.32 5.69 13.92
CA LEU A 98 1.82 5.94 15.26
C LEU A 98 0.95 6.98 16.00
N THR A 99 0.57 8.07 15.33
CA THR A 99 -0.30 9.10 15.91
C THR A 99 -1.69 8.54 16.26
N LEU A 100 -2.32 7.78 15.37
CA LEU A 100 -3.61 7.14 15.67
C LEU A 100 -3.52 6.17 16.85
N THR A 101 -2.44 5.38 16.90
CA THR A 101 -2.21 4.42 17.99
C THR A 101 -2.03 5.13 19.33
N GLN A 102 -1.30 6.26 19.37
CA GLN A 102 -1.16 7.09 20.56
C GLN A 102 -2.50 7.66 21.04
N GLN A 103 -3.43 7.89 20.13
CA GLN A 103 -4.80 8.32 20.41
C GLN A 103 -5.74 7.15 20.77
N GLY A 104 -5.26 5.91 20.80
CA GLY A 104 -6.08 4.71 21.05
C GLY A 104 -7.06 4.38 19.92
N THR A 105 -6.83 4.90 18.71
CA THR A 105 -7.72 4.74 17.56
C THR A 105 -7.19 3.64 16.63
N GLY A 106 -8.06 2.71 16.25
CA GLY A 106 -7.73 1.65 15.29
C GLY A 106 -7.74 2.14 13.84
N LEU A 107 -6.88 1.59 13.00
CA LEU A 107 -6.75 2.00 11.60
C LEU A 107 -8.04 1.77 10.79
N SER A 108 -8.76 0.69 11.10
CA SER A 108 -9.99 0.25 10.42
C SER A 108 -11.28 0.83 11.01
N THR A 109 -11.20 1.72 11.99
CA THR A 109 -12.39 2.31 12.63
C THR A 109 -12.81 3.65 12.02
N GLY A 110 -12.24 4.02 10.88
CA GLY A 110 -12.45 5.32 10.24
C GLY A 110 -12.13 5.33 8.76
N ILE A 111 -12.44 6.46 8.13
CA ILE A 111 -12.03 6.81 6.77
C ILE A 111 -10.78 7.67 6.87
N THR A 112 -9.68 7.16 6.34
CA THR A 112 -8.44 7.91 6.16
C THR A 112 -8.43 8.55 4.79
N THR A 113 -8.20 9.85 4.68
CA THR A 113 -8.10 10.55 3.40
C THR A 113 -6.64 10.78 3.02
N ALA A 114 -6.12 9.97 2.11
CA ALA A 114 -4.80 10.19 1.53
C ALA A 114 -4.84 11.34 0.52
N ARG A 115 -3.78 12.14 0.48
CA ARG A 115 -3.62 13.30 -0.42
C ARG A 115 -2.22 13.35 -1.00
N LEU A 116 -2.06 14.01 -2.13
CA LEU A 116 -0.74 14.29 -2.69
C LEU A 116 -0.28 15.68 -2.25
N LYS A 117 0.86 15.72 -1.56
CA LYS A 117 1.52 16.95 -1.11
C LYS A 117 2.72 17.23 -1.98
N LYS A 118 2.79 18.44 -2.53
CA LYS A 118 3.94 18.93 -3.28
C LYS A 118 5.15 19.10 -2.35
N VAL A 119 6.28 18.55 -2.75
CA VAL A 119 7.57 18.66 -2.05
C VAL A 119 8.59 19.16 -3.06
N SER A 120 9.28 20.25 -2.72
CA SER A 120 10.41 20.75 -3.51
C SER A 120 11.68 20.03 -3.08
N SER A 121 12.33 19.33 -4.01
CA SER A 121 13.65 18.76 -3.74
C SER A 121 14.69 19.86 -3.67
N ARG A 122 15.28 20.08 -2.49
CA ARG A 122 16.45 20.99 -2.33
C ARG A 122 17.66 20.53 -3.15
N LYS A 123 17.76 19.24 -3.47
CA LYS A 123 18.93 18.63 -4.14
C LYS A 123 18.92 18.79 -5.66
N ASN A 124 17.73 18.71 -6.29
CA ASN A 124 17.60 18.69 -7.76
C ASN A 124 16.72 19.84 -8.32
N GLY A 125 16.14 20.69 -7.47
CA GLY A 125 15.24 21.77 -7.89
C GLY A 125 13.95 21.30 -8.57
N THR A 126 13.70 19.98 -8.59
CA THR A 126 12.51 19.37 -9.19
C THR A 126 11.43 19.20 -8.12
N ASP A 127 10.21 19.61 -8.47
CA ASP A 127 9.04 19.41 -7.65
C ASP A 127 8.46 18.01 -7.88
N TYR A 128 8.25 17.26 -6.80
CA TYR A 128 7.56 15.98 -6.82
C TYR A 128 6.46 15.96 -5.78
N SER A 129 5.47 15.10 -5.95
CA SER A 129 4.41 14.90 -4.97
C SER A 129 4.71 13.66 -4.12
N THR A 130 4.35 13.69 -2.84
CA THR A 130 4.34 12.52 -1.96
C THR A 130 2.93 12.29 -1.45
N VAL A 131 2.55 11.04 -1.22
CA VAL A 131 1.32 10.72 -0.50
C VAL A 131 1.49 11.10 0.97
N THR A 132 0.51 11.82 1.51
CA THR A 132 0.38 12.18 2.92
C THR A 132 -0.98 11.72 3.43
N PHE A 133 -1.02 11.35 4.72
CA PHE A 133 -2.23 10.97 5.46
C PHE A 133 -2.61 12.02 6.50
N PHE A 134 -2.00 13.20 6.40
CA PHE A 134 -2.26 14.37 7.23
C PHE A 134 -2.96 15.45 6.40
N ASP A 135 -3.76 16.25 7.08
CA ASP A 135 -4.43 17.40 6.50
C ASP A 135 -3.48 18.60 6.31
N GLU A 136 -4.04 19.78 6.00
CA GLU A 136 -3.26 21.00 5.80
C GLU A 136 -2.70 21.59 7.10
N ASN A 137 -3.32 21.28 8.24
CA ASN A 137 -2.90 21.69 9.57
C ASN A 137 -1.83 20.76 10.16
N GLY A 138 -1.65 19.58 9.57
CA GLY A 138 -0.75 18.55 10.06
C GLY A 138 -1.43 17.55 11.00
N ASP A 139 -2.76 17.59 11.11
CA ASP A 139 -3.55 16.64 11.86
C ASP A 139 -3.81 15.37 11.03
N PRO A 140 -3.96 14.19 11.66
CA PRO A 140 -4.34 12.97 10.94
C PRO A 140 -5.63 13.19 10.16
N ALA A 141 -5.60 12.94 8.84
CA ALA A 141 -6.77 13.08 7.96
C ALA A 141 -7.73 11.89 8.13
N PHE A 142 -8.24 11.70 9.34
CA PHE A 142 -9.01 10.54 9.78
C PHE A 142 -10.39 10.96 10.28
N GLN A 143 -11.43 10.32 9.75
CA GLN A 143 -12.81 10.51 10.17
C GLN A 143 -13.35 9.20 10.75
N PRO A 144 -13.72 9.14 12.05
CA PRO A 144 -14.31 7.93 12.64
C PRO A 144 -15.59 7.48 11.93
N LEU A 145 -15.74 6.17 11.75
CA LEU A 145 -16.97 5.57 11.24
C LEU A 145 -18.01 5.41 12.35
N GLY A 146 -19.29 5.35 11.97
CA GLY A 146 -20.35 4.98 12.90
C GLY A 146 -20.22 3.52 13.33
N GLN A 147 -20.66 3.20 14.56
CA GLN A 147 -20.50 1.86 15.14
C GLN A 147 -21.08 0.74 14.26
N LYS A 148 -22.26 0.98 13.67
CA LYS A 148 -22.88 0.03 12.72
C LYS A 148 -21.98 -0.28 11.52
N GLU A 149 -21.32 0.73 10.96
CA GLU A 149 -20.45 0.53 9.80
C GLU A 149 -19.15 -0.20 10.17
N VAL A 150 -18.64 0.03 11.38
CA VAL A 150 -17.50 -0.72 11.90
C VAL A 150 -17.84 -2.20 12.08
N GLU A 151 -19.05 -2.51 12.56
CA GLU A 151 -19.54 -3.88 12.69
C GLU A 151 -19.70 -4.56 11.32
N GLU A 152 -20.34 -3.91 10.36
CA GLU A 152 -20.45 -4.41 8.98
C GLU A 152 -19.07 -4.66 8.34
N LEU A 153 -18.11 -3.76 8.56
CA LEU A 153 -16.75 -3.91 8.06
C LEU A 153 -16.04 -5.10 8.69
N LYS A 154 -16.22 -5.29 10.01
CA LYS A 154 -15.66 -6.42 10.74
C LYS A 154 -16.23 -7.75 10.25
N GLU A 155 -17.53 -7.84 10.05
CA GLU A 155 -18.19 -9.03 9.50
C GLU A 155 -17.68 -9.36 8.10
N PHE A 156 -17.51 -8.34 7.25
CA PHE A 156 -16.93 -8.52 5.92
C PHE A 156 -15.49 -9.07 5.99
N VAL A 157 -14.64 -8.49 6.83
CA VAL A 157 -13.24 -8.95 6.99
C VAL A 157 -13.19 -10.38 7.51
N VAL A 158 -14.05 -10.74 8.48
CA VAL A 158 -14.09 -12.11 9.04
C VAL A 158 -14.58 -13.12 8.01
N SER A 159 -15.66 -12.81 7.29
CA SER A 159 -16.23 -13.69 6.26
C SER A 159 -15.30 -13.88 5.05
N HIS A 160 -14.43 -12.92 4.76
CA HIS A 160 -13.49 -12.94 3.63
C HIS A 160 -12.03 -13.09 4.05
N ALA A 161 -11.74 -13.48 5.31
CA ALA A 161 -10.40 -13.45 5.88
C ALA A 161 -9.35 -14.22 5.06
N GLN A 162 -9.70 -15.41 4.56
CA GLN A 162 -8.81 -16.22 3.72
C GLN A 162 -8.56 -15.58 2.35
N ALA A 163 -9.58 -14.95 1.77
CA ALA A 163 -9.46 -14.32 0.46
C ALA A 163 -8.67 -13.00 0.54
N LEU A 164 -8.86 -12.26 1.63
CA LEU A 164 -8.14 -11.01 1.93
C LEU A 164 -6.68 -11.25 2.36
N SER A 165 -6.36 -12.37 3.01
CA SER A 165 -4.97 -12.69 3.34
C SER A 165 -4.12 -12.95 2.08
N SER A 166 -4.73 -13.54 1.04
CA SER A 166 -4.12 -13.68 -0.29
C SER A 166 -4.20 -12.42 -1.16
N ALA A 167 -4.83 -11.34 -0.69
CA ALA A 167 -5.04 -10.14 -1.49
C ALA A 167 -3.79 -9.27 -1.62
N PHE A 168 -2.81 -9.43 -0.71
CA PHE A 168 -1.52 -8.78 -0.84
C PHE A 168 -0.78 -9.35 -2.04
N ARG A 169 -0.48 -8.49 -3.01
CA ARG A 169 0.16 -8.93 -4.27
C ARG A 169 1.65 -9.20 -4.07
N PHE A 170 2.27 -8.53 -3.12
CA PHE A 170 3.70 -8.62 -2.90
C PHE A 170 3.98 -9.48 -1.66
N THR A 171 4.46 -10.69 -1.93
CA THR A 171 5.05 -11.57 -0.93
C THR A 171 6.57 -11.44 -1.02
N PRO A 172 7.29 -11.36 0.11
CA PRO A 172 8.74 -11.28 0.07
C PRO A 172 9.27 -12.54 -0.61
N GLN A 173 10.05 -12.38 -1.68
CA GLN A 173 10.83 -13.49 -2.19
C GLN A 173 11.95 -13.77 -1.18
N PRO A 174 12.22 -15.03 -0.79
CA PRO A 174 13.41 -15.34 -0.02
C PRO A 174 14.61 -14.97 -0.88
N HIS A 175 15.36 -13.93 -0.47
CA HIS A 175 16.67 -13.65 -1.05
C HIS A 175 17.55 -14.87 -0.80
N THR A 176 17.68 -15.70 -1.82
CA THR A 176 18.68 -16.75 -1.83
C THR A 176 19.99 -16.04 -2.10
N GLU A 177 20.62 -15.50 -1.05
CA GLU A 177 22.06 -15.24 -1.08
C GLU A 177 22.74 -16.60 -1.24
N ALA A 178 22.95 -17.01 -2.49
CA ALA A 178 23.99 -17.96 -2.80
C ALA A 178 25.30 -17.27 -2.43
N LEU A 179 25.79 -17.52 -1.22
CA LEU A 179 27.16 -17.21 -0.82
C LEU A 179 28.09 -17.73 -1.93
N PRO A 180 28.94 -16.89 -2.55
CA PRO A 180 29.96 -17.42 -3.43
C PRO A 180 30.85 -18.34 -2.59
N GLU A 181 30.94 -19.61 -3.01
CA GLU A 181 31.89 -20.55 -2.43
C GLU A 181 33.28 -19.89 -2.46
N ALA A 182 33.83 -19.64 -1.27
CA ALA A 182 35.19 -19.17 -1.13
C ALA A 182 36.13 -20.26 -1.66
N GLU A 183 36.57 -20.14 -2.91
CA GLU A 183 37.63 -20.98 -3.45
C GLU A 183 38.91 -20.77 -2.63
N LYS A 184 39.21 -21.79 -1.84
CA LYS A 184 40.48 -21.98 -1.14
C LYS A 184 41.62 -22.03 -2.17
N GLY A 185 42.39 -20.94 -2.26
CA GLY A 185 43.57 -20.85 -3.10
C GLY A 185 44.73 -20.13 -2.43
N SER A 186 45.26 -20.69 -1.32
CA SER A 186 46.49 -20.20 -0.69
C SER A 186 47.69 -20.37 -1.64
N LYS A 187 48.12 -19.27 -2.29
CA LYS A 187 49.43 -19.19 -2.94
C LYS A 187 50.46 -18.66 -1.95
N VAL A 188 51.21 -19.59 -1.36
CA VAL A 188 52.44 -19.32 -0.60
C VAL A 188 53.45 -18.60 -1.51
N ARG A 189 53.74 -17.33 -1.23
CA ARG A 189 54.89 -16.61 -1.80
C ARG A 189 56.17 -17.15 -1.15
N LYS A 190 56.99 -17.87 -1.93
CA LYS A 190 58.39 -18.13 -1.57
C LYS A 190 59.17 -16.82 -1.63
N LEU A 191 59.62 -16.35 -0.47
CA LEU A 191 60.75 -15.43 -0.35
C LEU A 191 62.01 -16.16 -0.82
N ARG A 192 62.73 -15.59 -1.80
CA ARG A 192 64.13 -15.94 -2.06
C ARG A 192 64.99 -14.80 -1.54
N ALA A 193 66.04 -15.22 -0.83
CA ALA A 193 67.16 -14.44 -0.34
C ALA A 193 67.96 -13.80 -1.48
#